data_AF-A0AAN9B364-F1
#
_entry.id   AF-A0AAN9B364-F1
#
_cell.length_a   1.000
_cell.length_b   1.000
_cell.length_c   1.000
_cell.angle_alpha   90.00
_cell.angle_beta   90.00
_cell.angle_gamma   90.00
#
_symmetry.space_group_name_H-M   'P 1'
#
loop_
_entity.id
_entity.type
_entity.pdbx_description
1 polymer ?
#
loop_
_entity_poly.entity_id
_entity_poly.type
_entity_poly.pdbx_seq_one_letter_code
_entity_poly.pdbx_strand_id
1 'polypeptide(L)'
;MPFKLPEPLDFGRPDQWLTWRKRFERYRVASKLDKEQFSVQVSSLIYAMGIQAEQIYEQFEYDEDNDEAKLEDVLKLFDTHFVPQKNVIHVRAVFNTRSQHSGEQIEPYVRALYELSEHADFHNRDEAIRDRFVLGVNDRELSEKLQMQADLNLQDPNKHARTGPLLAF
;
A
#
# COMPACT_ATOMS: atom_id res chain seq x y z
N MET A 1 13.34 18.03 25.79
CA MET A 1 14.25 16.96 25.34
C MET A 1 14.49 17.15 23.85
N PRO A 2 15.70 16.95 23.32
CA PRO A 2 15.91 16.95 21.88
C PRO A 2 15.09 15.82 21.25
N PHE A 3 14.47 16.09 20.09
CA PHE A 3 13.77 15.07 19.33
C PHE A 3 14.79 14.05 18.84
N LYS A 4 14.54 12.77 19.09
CA LYS A 4 15.41 11.70 18.60
C LYS A 4 15.12 11.45 17.12
N LEU A 5 16.17 11.24 16.34
CA LEU A 5 16.06 10.74 14.98
C LEU A 5 15.29 9.41 14.97
N PRO A 6 14.58 9.09 13.86
CA PRO A 6 14.09 7.75 13.63
C PRO A 6 15.21 6.71 13.74
N GLU A 7 14.87 5.49 14.14
CA GLU A 7 15.80 4.36 13.96
C GLU A 7 16.11 4.22 12.46
N PRO A 8 17.34 3.83 12.06
CA PRO A 8 17.69 3.62 10.67
C PRO A 8 16.72 2.69 9.95
N LEU A 9 16.49 2.95 8.66
CA LEU A 9 15.63 2.10 7.84
C LEU A 9 16.32 0.74 7.62
N ASP A 10 15.57 -0.35 7.78
CA ASP A 10 16.02 -1.67 7.35
C ASP A 10 15.75 -1.84 5.84
N PHE A 11 16.79 -1.68 5.02
CA PHE A 11 16.70 -1.82 3.56
C PHE A 11 16.39 -3.25 3.11
N GLY A 12 16.51 -4.26 3.98
CA GLY A 12 16.03 -5.62 3.73
C GLY A 12 14.51 -5.77 3.82
N ARG A 13 13.81 -4.73 4.30
CA ARG A 13 12.35 -4.70 4.49
C ARG A 13 11.72 -3.48 3.80
N PRO A 14 11.61 -3.50 2.46
CA PRO A 14 11.05 -2.37 1.69
C PRO A 14 9.60 -2.06 2.06
N ASP A 15 8.86 -3.02 2.62
CA ASP A 15 7.51 -2.83 3.18
C ASP A 15 7.46 -1.79 4.32
N GLN A 16 8.58 -1.59 5.03
CA GLN A 16 8.67 -0.63 6.13
C GLN A 16 8.82 0.82 5.66
N TRP A 17 9.20 1.06 4.40
CA TRP A 17 9.48 2.40 3.87
C TRP A 17 8.38 3.40 4.21
N LEU A 18 7.11 3.06 3.93
CA LEU A 18 5.98 3.96 4.17
C LEU A 18 5.81 4.31 5.65
N THR A 19 6.05 3.35 6.55
CA THR A 19 5.96 3.55 8.00
C THR A 19 7.12 4.40 8.49
N TRP A 20 8.33 4.13 7.99
CA TRP A 20 9.54 4.86 8.31
C TRP A 20 9.46 6.32 7.84
N ARG A 21 9.07 6.55 6.58
CA ARG A 21 8.84 7.89 5.99
C ARG A 21 7.89 8.72 6.85
N LYS A 22 6.72 8.16 7.22
CA LYS A 22 5.76 8.83 8.12
C LYS A 22 6.38 9.21 9.46
N ARG A 23 7.29 8.39 10.00
CA ARG A 23 8.01 8.69 11.24
C ARG A 23 9.02 9.82 11.04
N PHE A 24 9.75 9.82 9.93
CA PHE A 24 10.67 10.89 9.58
C PHE A 24 9.95 12.23 9.36
N GLU A 25 8.81 12.25 8.66
CA GLU A 25 8.00 13.47 8.49
C GLU A 25 7.53 14.07 9.82
N ARG A 26 7.14 13.21 10.78
CA ARG A 26 6.82 13.66 12.15
C ARG A 26 8.04 14.26 12.86
N TYR A 27 9.20 13.62 12.75
CA TYR A 27 10.46 14.15 13.27
C TYR A 27 10.78 15.51 12.63
N ARG A 28 10.62 15.63 11.31
CA ARG A 28 10.91 16.83 10.55
C ARG A 28 10.13 18.04 11.07
N VAL A 29 8.82 17.88 11.27
CA VAL A 29 7.96 18.94 11.82
C VAL A 29 8.28 19.22 13.29
N ALA A 30 8.44 18.17 14.10
CA ALA A 30 8.65 18.32 15.54
C ALA A 30 9.98 19.02 15.86
N SER A 31 11.05 18.67 15.13
CA SER A 31 12.38 19.28 15.26
C SER A 31 12.51 20.65 14.60
N LYS A 32 11.48 21.12 13.88
CA LYS A 32 11.51 22.31 13.01
C LYS A 32 12.46 22.21 11.81
N LEU A 33 12.92 21.00 11.49
CA LEU A 33 13.73 20.74 10.30
C LEU A 33 12.99 21.16 9.01
N ASP A 34 11.66 21.16 9.00
CA ASP A 34 10.84 21.65 7.88
C ASP A 34 11.12 23.12 7.50
N LYS A 35 11.69 23.90 8.42
CA LYS A 35 12.00 25.33 8.26
C LYS A 35 13.46 25.59 7.87
N GLU A 36 14.29 24.55 7.88
CA GLU A 36 15.69 24.65 7.50
C GLU A 36 15.85 24.65 5.97
N GLN A 37 17.04 25.01 5.48
CA GLN A 37 17.34 24.99 4.06
C GLN A 37 17.25 23.57 3.48
N PHE A 38 16.93 23.47 2.19
CA PHE A 38 16.77 22.20 1.48
C PHE A 38 17.91 21.21 1.74
N SER A 39 19.17 21.67 1.63
CA SER A 39 20.37 20.85 1.86
C SER A 39 20.42 20.22 3.27
N VAL A 40 19.99 20.96 4.30
CA VAL A 40 19.94 20.46 5.68
C VAL A 40 18.84 19.41 5.84
N GLN A 41 17.69 19.63 5.21
CA GLN A 41 16.58 18.67 5.23
C GLN A 41 16.97 17.35 4.56
N VAL A 42 17.60 17.43 3.39
CA VAL A 42 18.05 16.25 2.63
C VAL A 42 19.18 15.53 3.39
N SER A 43 20.20 16.24 3.85
CA SER A 43 21.28 15.64 4.64
C SER A 43 20.76 14.92 5.89
N SER A 44 19.77 15.52 6.56
CA SER A 44 19.12 14.91 7.73
C SER A 44 18.31 13.67 7.37
N LEU A 45 17.66 13.64 6.20
CA LEU A 45 16.95 12.47 5.69
C LEU A 45 17.92 11.31 5.44
N ILE A 46 18.98 11.55 4.65
CA ILE A 46 19.96 10.52 4.29
C ILE A 46 20.66 9.99 5.54
N TYR A 47 21.09 10.88 6.44
CA TYR A 47 21.70 10.49 7.71
C TYR A 47 20.76 9.64 8.58
N ALA A 48 19.48 10.00 8.64
CA ALA A 48 18.48 9.23 9.40
C ALA A 48 18.22 7.85 8.80
N MET A 49 18.28 7.71 7.48
CA MET A 49 18.07 6.44 6.78
C MET A 49 19.26 5.49 6.97
N GLY A 50 20.49 6.02 7.03
CA GLY A 50 21.72 5.26 7.23
C GLY A 50 22.53 5.05 5.94
N ILE A 51 23.69 4.38 6.06
CA ILE A 51 24.73 4.33 5.01
C ILE A 51 24.25 3.79 3.65
N GLN A 52 23.24 2.92 3.64
CA GLN A 52 22.69 2.36 2.40
C GLN A 52 21.90 3.42 1.59
N ALA A 53 21.40 4.46 2.25
CA ALA A 53 20.71 5.56 1.60
C ALA A 53 21.65 6.41 0.73
N GLU A 54 22.91 6.56 1.15
CA GLU A 54 23.93 7.33 0.42
C GLU A 54 24.09 6.78 -1.01
N GLN A 55 24.24 5.46 -1.15
CA GLN A 55 24.41 4.80 -2.45
C GLN A 55 23.22 4.95 -3.40
N ILE A 56 22.01 5.05 -2.84
CA ILE A 56 20.77 5.23 -3.62
C ILE A 56 20.60 6.69 -3.99
N TYR A 57 20.89 7.59 -3.05
CA TYR A 57 20.84 9.03 -3.27
C TYR A 57 21.85 9.49 -4.33
N GLU A 58 23.05 8.90 -4.37
CA GLU A 58 24.04 9.15 -5.44
C GLU A 58 23.53 8.80 -6.85
N GLN A 59 22.49 7.97 -6.97
CA GLN A 59 21.88 7.60 -8.25
C GLN A 59 20.72 8.53 -8.65
N PHE A 60 20.35 9.46 -7.77
CA PHE A 60 19.22 10.35 -8.02
C PHE A 60 19.63 11.49 -8.94
N GLU A 61 18.98 11.56 -10.09
CA GLU A 61 19.07 12.70 -10.99
C GLU A 61 17.94 13.67 -10.66
N TYR A 62 18.30 14.85 -10.13
CA TYR A 62 17.37 15.96 -10.00
C TYR A 62 18.11 17.28 -10.25
N ASP A 63 17.36 18.30 -10.64
CA ASP A 63 17.89 19.63 -10.94
C ASP A 63 18.24 20.35 -9.64
N GLU A 64 19.51 20.32 -9.24
CA GLU A 64 20.01 21.00 -8.04
C GLU A 64 19.88 22.52 -8.12
N ASP A 65 19.82 23.08 -9.34
CA ASP A 65 19.69 24.52 -9.60
C ASP A 65 18.23 25.00 -9.64
N ASN A 66 17.27 24.09 -9.51
CA ASN A 66 15.88 24.45 -9.38
C ASN A 66 15.58 24.87 -7.93
N ASP A 67 15.51 26.19 -7.69
CA ASP A 67 15.11 26.80 -6.40
C ASP A 67 13.71 26.32 -5.90
N GLU A 68 12.93 25.62 -6.72
CA GLU A 68 11.67 24.99 -6.31
C GLU A 68 11.82 23.54 -5.81
N ALA A 69 12.97 22.90 -6.00
CA ALA A 69 13.22 21.53 -5.58
C ALA A 69 13.05 21.40 -4.06
N LYS A 70 12.14 20.51 -3.65
CA LYS A 70 11.79 20.31 -2.24
C LYS A 70 12.22 18.94 -1.81
N LEU A 71 12.37 18.77 -0.49
CA LEU A 71 12.56 17.46 0.13
C LEU A 71 11.53 16.43 -0.39
N GLU A 72 10.33 16.88 -0.74
CA GLU A 72 9.28 16.05 -1.34
C GLU A 72 9.71 15.36 -2.64
N ASP A 73 10.55 15.99 -3.46
CA ASP A 73 11.01 15.40 -4.73
C ASP A 73 12.03 14.28 -4.47
N VAL A 74 12.92 14.48 -3.48
CA VAL A 74 13.81 13.42 -2.99
C VAL A 74 13.02 12.27 -2.38
N LEU A 75 11.96 12.56 -1.60
CA LEU A 75 11.08 11.55 -1.04
C LEU A 75 10.35 10.75 -2.13
N LYS A 76 9.91 11.38 -3.21
CA LYS A 76 9.32 10.67 -4.37
C LYS A 76 10.32 9.76 -5.06
N LEU A 77 11.60 10.16 -5.17
CA LEU A 77 12.64 9.29 -5.74
C LEU A 77 12.87 8.06 -4.87
N PHE A 78 12.87 8.24 -3.54
CA PHE A 78 12.89 7.10 -2.62
C PHE A 78 11.60 6.27 -2.67
N ASP A 79 10.43 6.90 -2.85
CA ASP A 79 9.19 6.14 -3.12
C ASP A 79 9.38 5.28 -4.37
N THR A 80 9.90 5.81 -5.47
CA THR A 80 10.21 5.01 -6.68
C THR A 80 11.31 3.97 -6.44
N HIS A 81 12.17 4.11 -5.45
CA HIS A 81 13.12 3.06 -5.11
C HIS A 81 12.47 1.90 -4.31
N PHE A 82 11.65 2.23 -3.31
CA PHE A 82 11.09 1.24 -2.36
C PHE A 82 9.69 0.73 -2.73
N VAL A 83 8.85 1.56 -3.37
CA VAL A 83 7.47 1.21 -3.75
C VAL A 83 7.43 0.17 -4.88
N PRO A 84 8.26 0.24 -5.93
CA PRO A 84 8.36 -0.82 -6.95
C PRO A 84 8.90 -2.15 -6.42
N GLN A 85 9.50 -2.17 -5.22
CA GLN A 85 9.90 -3.41 -4.54
C GLN A 85 8.74 -4.10 -3.80
N LYS A 86 7.51 -3.57 -3.84
CA LYS A 86 6.35 -4.46 -3.72
C LYS A 86 6.34 -5.30 -4.98
N ASN A 87 6.81 -6.53 -4.89
CA ASN A 87 6.69 -7.51 -5.97
C ASN A 87 5.19 -7.68 -6.27
N VAL A 88 4.67 -6.85 -7.18
CA VAL A 88 3.24 -6.80 -7.53
C VAL A 88 2.78 -8.18 -7.99
N ILE A 89 3.66 -8.92 -8.67
CA ILE A 89 3.40 -10.30 -9.08
C ILE A 89 3.19 -11.19 -7.84
N HIS A 90 4.02 -11.07 -6.81
CA HIS A 90 3.84 -11.80 -5.55
C HIS A 90 2.54 -11.41 -4.85
N VAL A 91 2.24 -10.12 -4.71
CA VAL A 91 0.99 -9.66 -4.06
C VAL A 91 -0.23 -10.15 -4.82
N ARG A 92 -0.23 -10.03 -6.16
CA ARG A 92 -1.30 -10.56 -7.02
C ARG A 92 -1.39 -12.09 -6.95
N ALA A 93 -0.26 -12.80 -6.82
CA ALA A 93 -0.27 -14.24 -6.65
C ALA A 93 -0.96 -14.63 -5.33
N VAL A 94 -0.59 -14.00 -4.21
CA VAL A 94 -1.22 -14.22 -2.90
C VAL A 94 -2.73 -13.93 -2.99
N PHE A 95 -3.11 -12.77 -3.53
CA PHE A 95 -4.52 -12.42 -3.77
C PHE A 95 -5.25 -13.49 -4.60
N ASN A 96 -4.68 -13.92 -5.73
CA ASN A 96 -5.33 -14.86 -6.63
C ASN A 96 -5.40 -16.29 -6.10
N THR A 97 -4.54 -16.66 -5.14
CA THR A 97 -4.59 -17.96 -4.45
C THR A 97 -5.54 -17.98 -3.25
N ARG A 98 -6.06 -16.82 -2.83
CA ARG A 98 -6.98 -16.73 -1.70
C ARG A 98 -8.36 -17.26 -2.08
N SER A 99 -8.80 -18.28 -1.35
CA SER A 99 -10.16 -18.86 -1.40
C SER A 99 -10.72 -18.95 0.02
N GLN A 100 -12.05 -18.89 0.18
CA GLN A 100 -12.74 -18.99 1.47
C GLN A 100 -12.25 -20.21 2.24
N HIS A 101 -11.83 -20.02 3.49
CA HIS A 101 -11.40 -21.13 4.33
C HIS A 101 -12.61 -21.97 4.78
N SER A 102 -12.38 -23.23 5.15
CA SER A 102 -13.45 -24.08 5.68
C SER A 102 -14.05 -23.45 6.95
N GLY A 103 -15.37 -23.24 6.95
CA GLY A 103 -16.10 -22.61 8.06
C GLY A 103 -15.90 -21.09 8.19
N GLU A 104 -15.13 -20.46 7.30
CA GLU A 104 -15.01 -19.00 7.25
C GLU A 104 -16.32 -18.39 6.75
N GLN A 105 -16.80 -17.33 7.41
CA GLN A 105 -17.97 -16.59 6.95
C GLN A 105 -17.65 -15.70 5.73
N ILE A 106 -18.67 -15.27 5.01
CA ILE A 106 -18.48 -14.47 3.79
C ILE A 106 -17.89 -13.09 4.09
N GLU A 107 -18.32 -12.39 5.15
CA GLU A 107 -17.81 -11.04 5.42
C GLU A 107 -16.30 -11.01 5.72
N PRO A 108 -15.76 -11.89 6.60
CA PRO A 108 -14.31 -11.99 6.80
C PRO A 108 -13.53 -12.34 5.53
N TYR A 109 -14.09 -13.21 4.68
CA TYR A 109 -13.46 -13.57 3.42
C TYR A 109 -13.35 -12.37 2.47
N VAL A 110 -14.46 -11.64 2.27
CA VAL A 110 -14.47 -10.42 1.45
C VAL A 110 -13.53 -9.36 2.01
N ARG A 111 -13.52 -9.15 3.34
CA ARG A 111 -12.58 -8.22 3.98
C ARG A 111 -11.12 -8.59 3.67
N ALA A 112 -10.76 -9.86 3.76
CA ALA A 112 -9.40 -10.31 3.44
C ALA A 112 -9.02 -10.03 1.96
N LEU A 113 -9.97 -10.14 1.02
CA LEU A 113 -9.74 -9.76 -0.38
C LEU A 113 -9.51 -8.25 -0.55
N TYR A 114 -10.26 -7.43 0.20
CA TYR A 114 -10.01 -5.98 0.24
C TYR A 114 -8.61 -5.68 0.79
N GLU A 115 -8.20 -6.29 1.90
CA GLU A 115 -6.87 -6.09 2.49
C GLU A 115 -5.75 -6.51 1.51
N LEU A 116 -5.86 -7.69 0.90
CA LEU A 116 -4.84 -8.19 -0.05
C LEU A 116 -4.75 -7.37 -1.34
N SER A 117 -5.82 -6.67 -1.73
CA SER A 117 -5.84 -5.87 -2.96
C SER A 117 -5.27 -4.46 -2.79
N GLU A 118 -5.04 -3.97 -1.57
CA GLU A 118 -4.50 -2.61 -1.31
C GLU A 118 -3.18 -2.33 -2.02
N HIS A 119 -2.41 -3.37 -2.31
CA HIS A 119 -1.05 -3.29 -2.82
C HIS A 119 -0.84 -4.09 -4.10
N ALA A 120 -1.92 -4.62 -4.67
CA ALA A 120 -1.88 -5.46 -5.86
C ALA A 120 -1.86 -4.64 -7.17
N ASP A 121 -1.96 -3.31 -7.08
CA ASP A 121 -1.93 -2.38 -8.21
C ASP A 121 -2.89 -2.79 -9.34
N PHE A 122 -4.10 -3.22 -8.99
CA PHE A 122 -5.11 -3.59 -9.98
C PHE A 122 -5.64 -2.33 -10.66
N HIS A 123 -5.74 -2.36 -12.00
CA HIS A 123 -6.38 -1.29 -12.75
C HIS A 123 -7.82 -1.04 -12.29
N ASN A 124 -8.55 -2.12 -12.01
CA ASN A 124 -9.87 -2.08 -11.41
C ASN A 124 -9.91 -3.00 -10.18
N ARG A 125 -9.77 -2.40 -8.99
CA ARG A 125 -9.70 -3.12 -7.72
C ARG A 125 -11.01 -3.86 -7.40
N ASP A 126 -12.15 -3.20 -7.57
CA ASP A 126 -13.45 -3.79 -7.22
C ASP A 126 -13.80 -4.97 -8.13
N GLU A 127 -13.44 -4.89 -9.40
CA GLU A 127 -13.58 -6.01 -10.35
C GLU A 127 -12.70 -7.20 -9.97
N ALA A 128 -11.43 -6.97 -9.61
CA ALA A 128 -10.55 -8.04 -9.17
C ALA A 128 -11.10 -8.75 -7.91
N ILE A 129 -11.61 -7.97 -6.94
CA ILE A 129 -12.23 -8.51 -5.71
C ILE A 129 -13.48 -9.30 -6.04
N ARG A 130 -14.36 -8.77 -6.90
CA ARG A 130 -15.57 -9.45 -7.37
C ARG A 130 -15.22 -10.81 -7.98
N ASP A 131 -14.30 -10.84 -8.93
CA ASP A 131 -13.97 -12.06 -9.66
C ASP A 131 -13.33 -13.10 -8.72
N ARG A 132 -12.43 -12.67 -7.83
CA ARG A 132 -11.80 -13.57 -6.85
C ARG A 132 -12.81 -14.09 -5.81
N PHE A 133 -13.75 -13.25 -5.38
CA PHE A 133 -14.84 -13.64 -4.49
C PHE A 133 -15.69 -14.75 -5.13
N VAL A 134 -16.19 -14.51 -6.35
CA VAL A 134 -17.02 -15.47 -7.10
C VAL A 134 -16.30 -16.81 -7.29
N LEU A 135 -15.01 -16.78 -7.63
CA LEU A 135 -14.22 -17.99 -7.89
C LEU A 135 -13.74 -18.70 -6.62
N GLY A 136 -13.67 -18.02 -5.47
CA GLY A 136 -13.08 -18.56 -4.25
C GLY A 136 -14.07 -18.86 -3.13
N VAL A 137 -15.37 -18.62 -3.32
CA VAL A 137 -16.41 -19.03 -2.37
C VAL A 137 -16.58 -20.56 -2.37
N ASN A 138 -16.75 -21.16 -1.19
CA ASN A 138 -16.90 -22.60 -1.02
C ASN A 138 -18.29 -23.10 -1.41
N ASP A 139 -19.32 -22.26 -1.23
CA ASP A 139 -20.68 -22.57 -1.65
C ASP A 139 -20.77 -22.50 -3.19
N ARG A 140 -20.80 -23.68 -3.80
CA ARG A 140 -20.85 -23.84 -5.25
C ARG A 140 -22.13 -23.28 -5.86
N GLU A 141 -23.27 -23.46 -5.21
CA GLU A 141 -24.54 -22.91 -5.72
C GLU A 141 -24.54 -21.38 -5.66
N LEU A 142 -23.98 -20.80 -4.59
CA LEU A 142 -23.79 -19.36 -4.49
C LEU A 142 -22.85 -18.86 -5.58
N SER A 143 -21.72 -19.54 -5.83
CA SER A 143 -20.80 -19.18 -6.93
C SER A 143 -21.51 -19.18 -8.28
N GLU A 144 -22.26 -20.24 -8.60
CA GLU A 144 -23.01 -20.35 -9.86
C GLU A 144 -24.08 -19.24 -9.99
N LYS A 145 -24.77 -18.90 -8.91
CA LYS A 145 -25.73 -17.78 -8.89
C LYS A 145 -25.07 -16.43 -9.13
N LEU A 146 -23.92 -16.17 -8.50
CA LEU A 146 -23.19 -14.91 -8.64
C LEU A 146 -22.64 -14.74 -10.07
N GLN A 147 -22.20 -15.81 -10.72
CA GLN A 147 -21.73 -15.79 -12.11
C GLN A 147 -22.81 -15.34 -13.11
N MET A 148 -24.10 -15.53 -12.78
CA MET A 148 -25.23 -15.13 -13.62
C MET A 148 -25.65 -13.65 -13.44
N GLN A 149 -25.02 -12.91 -12.52
CA GLN A 149 -25.32 -11.51 -12.24
C GLN A 149 -24.39 -10.57 -13.03
N ALA A 150 -24.87 -10.07 -14.17
CA ALA A 150 -24.08 -9.21 -15.07
C ALA A 150 -23.59 -7.91 -14.43
N ASP A 151 -24.28 -7.43 -13.39
CA ASP A 151 -24.03 -6.18 -12.69
C ASP A 151 -23.74 -6.40 -11.19
N LEU A 152 -23.14 -7.55 -10.86
CA LEU A 152 -22.70 -7.87 -9.50
C LEU A 152 -21.74 -6.79 -9.00
N ASN A 153 -22.18 -6.07 -7.98
CA ASN A 153 -21.40 -5.09 -7.25
C ASN A 153 -21.42 -5.46 -5.77
N LEU A 154 -20.23 -5.69 -5.19
CA LEU A 154 -20.07 -6.03 -3.77
C LEU A 154 -20.25 -4.83 -2.83
N GLN A 155 -20.37 -3.62 -3.38
CA GLN A 155 -20.61 -2.38 -2.63
C GLN A 155 -22.08 -1.95 -2.62
N ASP A 156 -22.99 -2.62 -3.34
CA ASP A 156 -24.41 -2.22 -3.43
C ASP A 156 -25.29 -3.01 -2.43
N PRO A 157 -25.71 -2.38 -1.30
CA PRO A 157 -26.52 -3.05 -0.28
C PRO A 157 -27.86 -3.57 -0.83
N ASN A 158 -28.41 -2.93 -1.86
CA ASN A 158 -29.77 -3.20 -2.36
C ASN A 158 -29.83 -4.45 -3.25
N LYS A 159 -28.71 -4.91 -3.81
CA LYS A 159 -28.65 -6.14 -4.61
C LYS A 159 -28.47 -7.40 -3.75
N HIS A 160 -28.03 -7.25 -2.50
CA HIS A 160 -27.91 -8.35 -1.53
C HIS A 160 -29.27 -8.79 -0.96
N ALA A 161 -30.33 -7.99 -1.09
CA ALA A 161 -31.66 -8.32 -0.59
C ALA A 161 -32.40 -9.40 -1.40
N ARG A 162 -31.95 -9.72 -2.64
CA ARG A 162 -32.61 -10.74 -3.50
C ARG A 162 -31.97 -12.13 -3.45
N THR A 163 -30.85 -12.31 -2.75
CA THR A 163 -30.13 -13.59 -2.63
C THR A 163 -29.91 -14.07 -1.19
N GLY A 164 -30.58 -13.47 -0.21
CA GLY A 164 -30.37 -13.76 1.21
C GLY A 164 -29.29 -12.85 1.80
N PRO A 165 -29.37 -12.55 3.11
CA PRO A 165 -28.60 -11.46 3.72
C PRO A 165 -27.14 -11.86 3.78
N LEU A 166 -26.34 -11.32 2.86
CA LEU A 166 -24.89 -11.55 2.88
C LEU A 166 -24.10 -10.36 3.39
N LEU A 167 -24.59 -9.12 3.32
CA LEU A 167 -23.82 -7.96 3.77
C LEU A 167 -24.77 -6.82 4.16
N ALA A 168 -24.85 -6.51 5.46
CA ALA A 168 -25.29 -5.22 5.95
C ALA A 168 -24.07 -4.54 6.58
N PHE A 169 -23.57 -3.49 5.94
CA PHE A 169 -22.62 -2.53 6.50
C PHE A 169 -23.21 -1.13 6.37
#